data_AF-A0AAD5WYS5-F1
#
_entry.id   AF-A0AAD5WYS5-F1
#
_cell.length_a   1.000
_cell.length_b   1.000
_cell.length_c   1.000
_cell.angle_alpha   90.00
_cell.angle_beta   90.00
_cell.angle_gamma   90.00
#
_symmetry.space_group_name_H-M   'P 1'
#
loop_
_entity.id
_entity.type
_entity.pdbx_description
1 polymer ?
#
loop_
_entity_poly.entity_id
_entity_poly.type
_entity_poly.pdbx_seq_one_letter_code
_entity_poly.pdbx_strand_id
1 'polypeptide(L)'
;MAGGNPFEPYDVFGLKVPRYKMAAYGIVGYTILITGVVIKKKMAPKTPITFDSPEEEAWVKKYITFRKAELHKPLLVQQKFEHPTGLY
;
A
#
# COMPACT_ATOMS: atom_id res chain seq x y z
N MET A 1 -34.72 -1.04 -0.19
CA MET A 1 -34.78 -1.38 -1.63
C MET A 1 -33.58 -2.27 -1.97
N ALA A 2 -33.69 -3.57 -1.75
CA ALA A 2 -32.70 -4.56 -2.17
C ALA A 2 -33.44 -5.57 -3.04
N GLY A 3 -33.17 -5.56 -4.35
CA GLY A 3 -33.86 -6.41 -5.33
C GLY A 3 -34.43 -5.64 -6.50
N GLY A 4 -33.60 -4.87 -7.20
CA GLY A 4 -33.94 -4.34 -8.52
C GLY A 4 -33.49 -5.30 -9.61
N ASN A 5 -34.26 -5.43 -10.69
CA ASN A 5 -33.93 -6.33 -11.80
C ASN A 5 -32.57 -5.92 -12.44
N PRO A 6 -31.57 -6.81 -12.50
CA PRO A 6 -30.24 -6.48 -13.02
C PRO A 6 -30.22 -6.10 -14.51
N PHE A 7 -31.29 -6.41 -15.25
CA PHE A 7 -31.46 -6.06 -16.66
C PHE A 7 -32.12 -4.70 -16.88
N GLU A 8 -32.59 -4.02 -15.83
CA GLU A 8 -33.14 -2.68 -15.98
C GLU A 8 -32.06 -1.71 -16.48
N PRO A 9 -32.31 -1.01 -17.59
CA PRO A 9 -31.38 -0.01 -18.09
C PRO A 9 -31.48 1.27 -17.26
N TYR A 10 -30.33 1.79 -16.85
CA TYR A 10 -30.20 3.18 -16.45
C TYR A 10 -29.99 4.04 -17.68
N ASP A 11 -30.62 5.22 -17.70
CA ASP A 11 -30.31 6.24 -18.69
C ASP A 11 -29.12 7.05 -18.19
N VAL A 12 -27.98 6.90 -18.87
CA VAL A 12 -26.72 7.56 -18.52
C VAL A 12 -26.27 8.32 -19.76
N PHE A 13 -26.39 9.65 -19.73
CA PHE A 13 -26.09 10.54 -20.87
C PHE A 13 -26.82 10.16 -22.18
N GLY A 14 -28.07 9.69 -22.10
CA GLY A 14 -28.87 9.30 -23.27
C GLY A 14 -28.59 7.87 -23.76
N LEU A 15 -27.67 7.15 -23.12
CA LEU A 15 -27.39 5.73 -23.38
C LEU A 15 -28.06 4.86 -22.31
N LYS A 16 -28.88 3.91 -22.77
CA LYS A 16 -29.51 2.90 -21.92
C LYS A 16 -28.50 1.81 -21.57
N VAL A 17 -27.92 1.89 -20.37
CA VAL A 17 -26.92 0.94 -19.88
C VAL A 17 -27.54 0.01 -18.83
N PRO A 18 -27.52 -1.32 -19.02
CA PRO A 18 -28.00 -2.27 -18.02
C PRO A 18 -27.33 -2.09 -16.66
N ARG A 19 -28.11 -2.22 -15.59
CA ARG A 19 -27.69 -2.12 -14.19
C ARG A 19 -26.39 -2.88 -13.87
N TYR A 20 -26.27 -4.13 -14.33
CA TYR A 20 -25.08 -4.95 -14.07
C TYR A 20 -23.81 -4.38 -14.72
N LYS A 21 -23.92 -3.72 -15.88
CA LYS A 21 -22.77 -3.09 -16.53
C LYS A 21 -22.30 -1.86 -15.77
N MET A 22 -23.23 -1.08 -15.20
CA MET A 22 -22.87 0.06 -14.35
C MET A 22 -22.11 -0.37 -13.10
N ALA A 23 -22.53 -1.46 -12.45
CA ALA A 23 -21.80 -2.03 -11.33
C ALA A 23 -20.40 -2.50 -11.75
N ALA A 24 -20.29 -3.17 -12.91
CA ALA A 24 -19.00 -3.61 -13.45
C ALA A 24 -18.07 -2.41 -13.75
N TYR A 25 -18.56 -1.34 -14.37
CA TYR A 25 -17.78 -0.13 -14.61
C TYR A 25 -17.33 0.54 -13.31
N GLY A 26 -18.18 0.56 -12.29
CA GLY A 26 -17.81 1.06 -10.97
C GLY A 26 -16.66 0.28 -10.35
N ILE A 27 -16.73 -1.06 -10.38
CA ILE A 27 -15.68 -1.94 -9.86
C ILE A 27 -14.37 -1.72 -10.63
N VAL A 28 -14.43 -1.72 -11.97
CA VAL A 28 -13.23 -1.52 -12.82
C VAL A 28 -12.61 -0.14 -12.61
N GLY A 29 -13.43 0.91 -12.52
CA GLY A 29 -12.94 2.27 -12.25
C GLY A 29 -12.24 2.36 -10.89
N TYR A 30 -12.82 1.75 -9.86
CA TYR A 30 -12.25 1.73 -8.52
C TYR A 30 -10.91 0.97 -8.46
N THR A 31 -10.82 -0.20 -9.09
CA THR A 31 -9.58 -0.99 -9.11
C THR A 31 -8.45 -0.28 -9.84
N ILE A 32 -8.75 0.39 -10.96
CA ILE A 32 -7.76 1.20 -11.70
C ILE A 32 -7.25 2.35 -10.83
N LEU A 33 -8.16 3.07 -10.14
CA LEU A 33 -7.78 4.18 -9.26
C LEU A 33 -6.85 3.74 -8.13
N ILE A 34 -7.19 2.65 -7.42
CA ILE A 34 -6.33 2.11 -6.36
C ILE A 34 -4.97 1.72 -6.92
N THR A 35 -4.96 0.96 -8.02
CA THR A 35 -3.72 0.47 -8.63
C THR A 35 -2.82 1.62 -9.04
N GLY A 36 -3.39 2.67 -9.64
CA GLY A 36 -2.66 3.90 -9.99
C GLY A 36 -2.04 4.60 -8.77
N VAL A 37 -2.79 4.73 -7.67
CA VAL A 37 -2.28 5.34 -6.42
C VAL A 37 -1.15 4.51 -5.82
N VAL A 38 -1.29 3.18 -5.79
CA VAL A 38 -0.26 2.27 -5.25
C VAL A 38 1.02 2.33 -6.09
N ILE A 39 0.89 2.30 -7.42
CA ILE A 39 2.04 2.41 -8.33
C ILE A 39 2.73 3.77 -8.15
N LYS A 40 1.96 4.86 -8.11
CA LYS A 40 2.50 6.22 -7.90
C LYS A 40 3.27 6.32 -6.59
N LYS A 41 2.76 5.73 -5.50
CA LYS A 41 3.48 5.69 -4.20
C LYS A 41 4.76 4.85 -4.27
N LYS A 42 4.75 3.72 -5.00
CA LYS A 42 5.94 2.88 -5.17
C LYS A 42 7.02 3.54 -6.03
N MET A 43 6.61 4.33 -7.02
CA MET A 43 7.53 5.06 -7.92
C MET A 43 8.03 6.37 -7.32
N ALA A 44 7.42 6.88 -6.25
CA ALA A 44 7.91 8.06 -5.57
C ALA A 44 9.35 7.80 -5.06
N PRO A 45 10.31 8.69 -5.38
CA PRO A 45 11.66 8.55 -4.89
C PRO A 45 11.63 8.53 -3.36
N LYS A 46 12.36 7.59 -2.75
CA LYS A 46 12.51 7.57 -1.29
C LYS A 46 13.08 8.93 -0.88
N THR A 47 12.41 9.58 0.06
CA THR A 47 12.89 10.84 0.63
C THR A 47 14.34 10.67 1.07
N PRO A 48 15.26 11.56 0.69
CA PRO A 48 16.64 11.49 1.13
C PRO A 48 16.65 11.56 2.66
N ILE A 49 17.20 10.53 3.29
CA ILE A 49 17.43 10.55 4.74
C ILE A 49 18.73 11.32 4.94
N THR A 50 18.64 12.52 5.48
CA THR A 50 19.80 13.26 5.98
C THR A 50 20.16 12.67 7.34
N PHE A 51 21.42 12.30 7.53
CA PHE A 51 21.93 11.81 8.81
C PHE A 51 22.76 12.93 9.45
N ASP A 52 22.48 13.24 10.70
CA ASP A 52 23.19 14.31 11.42
C ASP A 52 24.56 13.84 11.92
N SER A 53 24.78 12.52 12.03
CA SER A 53 26.05 11.93 12.43
C SER A 53 26.38 10.59 11.74
N PRO A 54 27.66 10.26 11.55
CA PRO A 54 28.08 8.97 10.98
C PRO A 54 27.76 7.76 11.87
N GLU A 55 27.65 7.97 13.20
CA GLU A 55 27.23 6.92 14.15
C GLU A 55 25.76 6.56 13.98
N GLU A 56 24.91 7.57 13.79
CA GLU A 56 23.49 7.40 13.50
C GLU A 56 23.28 6.70 12.16
N GLU A 57 24.07 7.05 11.14
CA GLU A 57 24.03 6.36 9.84
C GLU A 57 24.37 4.87 9.96
N ALA A 58 25.39 4.52 10.75
CA ALA A 58 25.78 3.14 11.00
C ALA A 58 24.70 2.36 11.77
N TRP A 59 24.08 2.99 12.76
CA TRP A 59 22.97 2.41 13.53
C TRP A 59 21.74 2.18 12.65
N VAL A 60 21.33 3.18 11.87
CA VAL A 60 20.16 3.07 10.98
C VAL A 60 20.39 1.98 9.93
N LYS A 61 21.59 1.88 9.33
CA LYS A 61 21.93 0.80 8.40
C LYS A 61 21.82 -0.58 9.06
N LYS A 62 22.30 -0.73 10.29
CA LYS A 62 22.21 -1.99 11.06
C LYS A 62 20.76 -2.37 11.36
N TYR A 63 19.95 -1.39 11.79
CA TYR A 63 18.53 -1.58 12.06
C TYR A 63 17.73 -1.96 10.81
N ILE A 64 17.95 -1.26 9.68
CA ILE A 64 17.27 -1.58 8.40
C ILE A 64 17.61 -3.01 7.95
N THR A 65 18.87 -3.42 8.09
CA THR A 65 19.33 -4.75 7.70
C THR A 65 18.67 -5.83 8.57
N PHE A 66 18.61 -5.60 9.89
CA PHE A 66 17.90 -6.49 10.81
C PHE A 66 16.41 -6.59 10.49
N ARG A 67 15.72 -5.46 10.32
CA ARG A 67 14.28 -5.44 10.03
C ARG A 67 13.93 -6.10 8.71
N LYS A 68 14.76 -5.94 7.68
CA LYS A 68 14.60 -6.68 6.42
C LYS A 68 14.70 -8.20 6.64
N ALA A 69 15.71 -8.64 7.40
CA ALA A 69 15.86 -10.07 7.71
C ALA A 69 14.70 -10.61 8.55
N GLU A 70 14.16 -9.83 9.49
CA GLU A 70 12.99 -10.19 10.29
C GLU A 70 11.68 -10.26 9.51
N LEU A 71 11.46 -9.33 8.58
CA LEU A 71 10.24 -9.28 7.75
C LEU A 71 10.06 -10.53 6.90
N HIS A 72 11.15 -11.25 6.60
CA HIS A 72 11.12 -12.53 5.90
C HIS A 72 10.91 -13.74 6.82
N LYS A 73 10.92 -13.55 8.15
CA LYS A 73 10.66 -14.60 9.13
C LYS A 73 9.19 -14.59 9.57
N PRO A 74 8.59 -15.77 9.84
CA PRO A 74 7.25 -15.83 10.42
C PRO A 74 7.22 -15.15 11.79
N LEU A 75 6.08 -14.53 12.15
CA LEU A 75 5.90 -13.70 13.36
C LEU A 75 6.40 -14.34 14.65
N LEU A 76 6.28 -15.67 14.78
CA LEU A 76 6.69 -16.44 15.96
C LEU A 76 8.22 -16.58 16.12
N VAL A 77 9.00 -16.28 15.08
CA VAL A 77 10.47 -16.41 15.03
C VAL A 77 11.16 -15.04 14.94
N GLN A 78 10.39 -13.96 15.01
CA GLN A 78 10.92 -12.60 15.06
C GLN A 78 11.63 -12.37 16.39
N GLN A 79 12.81 -11.76 16.33
CA GLN A 79 13.68 -11.53 17.48
C GLN A 79 13.62 -10.05 17.87
N LYS A 80 13.73 -9.73 19.16
CA LYS A 80 13.81 -8.32 19.55
C LYS A 80 15.14 -7.75 19.05
N PHE A 81 15.10 -6.53 18.51
CA PHE A 81 16.32 -5.81 18.15
C PHE A 81 17.07 -5.42 19.42
N GLU A 82 18.27 -5.93 19.60
CA GLU A 82 19.15 -5.53 20.71
C GLU A 82 19.73 -4.15 20.39
N HIS A 83 19.33 -3.14 21.16
CA HIS A 83 19.98 -1.84 21.12
C HIS A 83 21.41 -2.01 21.65
N PRO A 84 22.44 -1.43 21.02
CA PRO A 84 23.72 -1.28 21.69
C PRO A 84 23.50 -0.37 22.90
N THR A 85 23.36 -0.97 24.08
CA THR A 85 23.44 -0.27 25.36
C THR A 85 24.90 0.06 25.60
N GLY A 86 25.23 1.33 25.40
CA GLY A 86 26.54 1.87 25.69
C GLY A 86 26.62 3.30 25.17
N LEU A 87 25.98 4.23 25.89
CA LEU A 87 26.28 5.66 26.05
C LEU A 87 25.03 6.38 26.59
N TYR A 88 24.87 6.32 27.92
CA TYR A 88 24.34 7.41 28.75
C TYR A 88 25.43 7.77 29.75
#